data_AF-A0A953B2U4-F1
#
_entry.id   AF-A0A953B2U4-F1
#
_cell.length_a   1.000
_cell.length_b   1.000
_cell.length_c   1.000
_cell.angle_alpha   90.00
_cell.angle_beta   90.00
_cell.angle_gamma   90.00
#
_symmetry.space_group_name_H-M   'P 1'
#
loop_
_entity.id
_entity.type
_entity.pdbx_description
1 polymer ?
#
loop_
_entity_poly.entity_id
_entity_poly.type
_entity_poly.pdbx_seq_one_letter_code
_entity_poly.pdbx_strand_id
1 'polypeptide(L)'
;MKAHITFIVGIAVVIGVLRGETVEGASNISAGDTRGMDFKQWGLLAIQDGGRRKPVDTFAKETLIRITGRSTYTDKTGRVWRPN
;
A
#
# COMPACT_ATOMS: atom_id res chain seq x y z
N MET A 1 -7.04 23.40 39.63
CA MET A 1 -7.65 22.08 39.30
C MET A 1 -7.41 21.63 37.85
N LYS A 2 -7.60 22.48 36.83
CA LYS A 2 -7.40 22.11 35.40
C LYS A 2 -5.96 21.72 34.99
N ALA A 3 -4.94 22.35 35.58
CA ALA A 3 -3.54 22.00 35.29
C ALA A 3 -3.11 20.60 35.81
N HIS A 4 -3.72 20.12 36.89
CA HIS A 4 -3.41 18.80 37.46
C HIS A 4 -4.00 17.65 36.63
N ILE A 5 -5.16 17.87 36.00
CA ILE A 5 -5.82 16.87 35.16
C ILE A 5 -5.03 16.64 33.86
N THR A 6 -4.54 17.72 33.23
CA THR A 6 -3.72 17.61 32.00
C THR A 6 -2.39 16.88 32.25
N PHE A 7 -1.77 17.10 33.42
CA PHE A 7 -0.52 16.42 33.78
C PHE A 7 -0.72 14.92 34.01
N ILE A 8 -1.82 14.52 34.66
CA ILE A 8 -2.16 13.10 34.88
C ILE A 8 -2.48 12.39 33.57
N VAL A 9 -3.23 13.03 32.66
CA VAL A 9 -3.51 12.48 31.32
C VAL A 9 -2.22 12.32 30.51
N GLY A 10 -1.32 13.30 30.56
CA GLY A 10 -0.01 13.21 29.91
C GLY A 10 0.85 12.05 30.43
N ILE A 11 0.87 11.83 31.74
CA ILE A 11 1.60 10.70 32.36
C ILE A 11 0.98 9.36 31.96
N ALA A 12 -0.34 9.23 31.96
CA ALA A 12 -1.02 8.00 31.57
C ALA A 12 -0.71 7.61 30.11
N VAL A 13 -0.67 8.58 29.19
CA VAL A 13 -0.32 8.36 27.77
C VAL A 13 1.14 7.92 27.62
N VAL A 14 2.08 8.55 28.34
CA VAL A 14 3.50 8.14 28.33
C VAL A 14 3.68 6.72 28.89
N ILE A 15 2.95 6.37 29.94
CA ILE A 15 2.98 5.02 30.52
C ILE A 15 2.45 3.97 29.53
N GLY A 16 1.35 4.25 28.81
CA GLY A 16 0.82 3.32 27.80
C GLY A 16 1.81 3.06 26.65
N VAL A 17 2.50 4.12 26.19
CA VAL A 17 3.54 4.02 25.14
C VAL A 17 4.75 3.22 25.62
N LEU A 18 5.23 3.46 26.84
CA LEU A 18 6.38 2.73 27.42
C LEU A 18 6.05 1.27 27.74
N ARG A 19 4.77 0.92 27.95
CA ARG A 19 4.29 -0.44 28.24
C ARG A 19 3.95 -1.25 26.99
N GLY A 20 4.08 -0.67 25.80
CA GLY A 20 3.79 -1.35 24.55
C GLY A 20 2.30 -1.62 24.33
N GLU A 21 1.41 -0.84 24.95
CA GLU A 21 -0.02 -0.89 24.67
C GLU A 21 -0.27 -0.29 23.29
N THR A 22 -0.19 -1.14 22.27
CA THR A 22 -0.68 -0.81 20.94
C THR A 22 -2.19 -0.75 20.99
N VAL A 23 -2.79 0.36 20.54
CA VAL A 23 -4.17 0.30 20.05
C VAL A 23 -4.18 -0.76 18.96
N GLU A 24 -4.72 -1.94 19.29
CA GLU A 24 -5.02 -2.98 18.32
C GLU A 24 -6.10 -2.44 17.39
N GLY A 25 -5.68 -1.65 16.41
CA GLY A 25 -6.40 -1.52 15.16
C GLY A 25 -6.39 -2.89 14.54
N ALA A 26 -7.35 -3.72 14.92
CA ALA A 26 -7.60 -5.02 14.31
C ALA A 26 -7.67 -4.80 12.80
N SER A 27 -6.59 -5.12 12.10
CA SER A 27 -6.64 -5.30 10.67
C SER A 27 -7.49 -6.53 10.47
N ASN A 28 -8.79 -6.31 10.28
CA ASN A 28 -9.69 -7.29 9.70
C ASN A 28 -9.21 -7.55 8.26
N ILE A 29 -8.11 -8.27 8.12
CA ILE A 29 -7.70 -8.83 6.85
C ILE A 29 -8.68 -9.97 6.64
N SER A 30 -9.81 -9.62 6.00
CA SER A 30 -10.79 -10.60 5.50
C SER A 30 -10.00 -11.70 4.79
N ALA A 31 -10.26 -12.96 5.16
CA ALA A 31 -9.73 -14.10 4.43
C ALA A 31 -9.97 -13.83 2.93
N GLY A 32 -8.88 -13.70 2.17
CA GLY A 32 -8.93 -13.25 0.80
C GLY A 32 -9.84 -14.18 0.01
N ASP A 33 -10.84 -13.60 -0.65
CA ASP A 33 -11.69 -14.32 -1.59
C ASP A 33 -10.77 -15.02 -2.61
N THR A 34 -10.67 -16.35 -2.55
CA THR A 34 -9.83 -17.17 -3.44
C THR A 34 -10.42 -17.32 -4.84
N ARG A 35 -11.51 -16.59 -5.16
CA ARG A 35 -11.91 -16.37 -6.54
C ARG A 35 -10.69 -15.88 -7.32
N GLY A 36 -10.43 -16.50 -8.46
CA GLY A 36 -9.28 -16.16 -9.30
C GLY A 36 -9.21 -14.65 -9.51
N MET A 37 -8.06 -14.06 -9.20
CA MET A 37 -7.85 -12.61 -9.31
C MET A 37 -8.13 -12.16 -10.75
N ASP A 38 -9.11 -11.29 -10.94
CA ASP A 38 -9.31 -10.62 -12.22
C ASP A 38 -8.21 -9.57 -12.39
N PHE A 39 -7.15 -9.96 -13.09
CA PHE A 39 -5.98 -9.10 -13.34
C PHE A 39 -6.36 -7.81 -14.09
N LYS A 40 -7.45 -7.80 -14.85
CA LYS A 40 -7.93 -6.60 -15.53
C LYS A 40 -8.56 -5.62 -14.55
N GLN A 41 -9.36 -6.12 -13.61
CA GLN A 41 -9.90 -5.29 -12.53
C GLN A 41 -8.81 -4.82 -11.57
N TRP A 42 -7.85 -5.68 -11.26
CA TRP A 42 -6.71 -5.33 -10.42
C TRP A 42 -5.83 -4.24 -11.05
N GLY A 43 -5.58 -4.32 -12.36
CA GLY A 43 -4.81 -3.31 -13.10
C GLY A 43 -5.42 -1.90 -13.09
N LEU A 44 -6.74 -1.81 -12.89
CA LEU A 44 -7.49 -0.55 -12.77
C LEU A 44 -7.44 0.06 -11.37
N LEU A 45 -6.95 -0.66 -10.35
CA LEU A 45 -6.85 -0.12 -9.00
C LEU A 45 -5.94 1.11 -8.99
N ALA A 46 -6.39 2.17 -8.32
CA ALA A 46 -5.62 3.40 -8.23
C ALA A 46 -4.46 3.24 -7.24
N ILE A 47 -3.24 3.49 -7.72
CA ILE A 47 -2.03 3.62 -6.92
C ILE A 47 -1.59 5.09 -6.86
N GLN A 48 -1.01 5.50 -5.73
CA GLN A 48 -0.43 6.82 -5.55
C GLN A 48 1.04 6.78 -5.97
N ASP A 49 1.43 7.60 -6.93
CA ASP A 49 2.82 7.76 -7.39
C ASP A 49 3.20 9.24 -7.40
N GLY A 50 4.08 9.64 -6.47
CA GLY A 50 4.61 11.02 -6.39
C GLY A 50 3.55 12.13 -6.26
N GLY A 51 2.39 11.84 -5.65
CA GLY A 51 1.29 12.81 -5.55
C GLY A 51 0.19 12.63 -6.61
N ARG A 52 0.44 11.85 -7.68
CA ARG A 52 -0.54 11.55 -8.73
C ARG A 52 -1.17 10.17 -8.51
N ARG A 53 -2.51 10.09 -8.52
CA ARG A 53 -3.22 8.81 -8.61
C ARG A 53 -3.24 8.31 -10.04
N LYS A 54 -2.87 7.05 -10.27
CA LYS A 54 -2.95 6.39 -11.58
C LYS A 54 -3.28 4.90 -11.42
N PRO A 55 -3.82 4.23 -12.45
CA PRO A 55 -4.01 2.78 -12.41
C PRO A 55 -2.69 2.03 -12.24
N VAL A 56 -2.73 0.84 -11.62
CA VAL A 56 -1.56 -0.04 -11.49
C VAL A 56 -0.93 -0.36 -12.84
N ASP A 57 -1.73 -0.58 -13.89
CA ASP A 57 -1.21 -0.86 -15.24
C ASP A 57 -0.39 0.31 -15.80
N THR A 58 -0.85 1.54 -15.54
CA THR A 58 -0.13 2.76 -15.95
C THR A 58 1.17 2.90 -15.19
N PHE A 59 1.14 2.66 -13.88
CA PHE A 59 2.33 2.66 -13.05
C PHE A 59 3.35 1.61 -13.51
N ALA A 60 2.91 0.37 -13.79
CA ALA A 60 3.76 -0.71 -14.25
C ALA A 60 4.45 -0.36 -15.58
N LYS A 61 3.68 0.18 -16.55
CA LYS A 61 4.21 0.63 -17.85
C LYS A 61 5.25 1.74 -17.69
N GLU A 62 4.93 2.79 -16.93
CA GLU A 62 5.85 3.92 -16.70
C GLU A 62 7.12 3.46 -15.97
N THR A 63 6.99 2.55 -15.00
CA THR A 63 8.11 1.98 -14.25
C THR A 63 9.00 1.14 -15.16
N LEU A 64 8.42 0.29 -16.02
CA LEU A 64 9.19 -0.49 -16.98
C LEU A 64 10.00 0.42 -17.91
N ILE A 65 9.37 1.45 -18.47
CA ILE A 65 10.04 2.43 -19.33
C ILE A 65 11.14 3.16 -18.57
N ARG A 66 10.88 3.56 -17.32
CA ARG A 66 11.85 4.27 -16.49
C ARG A 66 13.08 3.42 -16.16
N ILE A 67 12.90 2.14 -15.87
CA ILE A 67 14.00 1.23 -15.50
C ILE A 67 14.76 0.76 -16.74
N THR A 68 14.07 0.47 -17.84
CA THR A 68 14.67 -0.23 -18.99
C THR A 68 14.85 0.63 -20.24
N GLY A 69 14.19 1.78 -20.30
CA GLY A 69 14.07 2.59 -21.52
C GLY A 69 13.17 1.96 -22.60
N ARG A 70 12.51 0.82 -22.33
CA ARG A 70 11.73 0.06 -23.31
C ARG A 70 10.27 -0.02 -22.88
N SER A 71 9.37 -0.03 -23.87
CA SER A 71 7.92 -0.15 -23.67
C SER A 71 7.42 -1.61 -23.65
N THR A 72 8.32 -2.56 -23.90
CA THR A 72 8.02 -4.00 -23.94
C THR A 72 9.15 -4.77 -23.26
N TYR A 73 8.81 -5.91 -22.67
CA TYR A 73 9.77 -6.80 -22.02
C TYR A 73 9.54 -8.23 -22.48
N THR A 74 10.60 -8.91 -22.89
CA THR A 74 10.57 -10.34 -23.20
C THR A 74 11.30 -11.07 -22.10
N ASP A 75 10.63 -12.03 -21.46
CA ASP A 75 11.25 -12.86 -20.44
C ASP A 75 12.20 -13.91 -21.06
N LYS A 76 12.95 -14.62 -20.20
CA LYS A 76 13.90 -15.66 -20.63
C LYS A 76 13.21 -16.88 -21.27
N THR A 77 11.91 -17.04 -21.09
CA THR A 77 11.10 -18.11 -21.68
C THR A 77 10.44 -17.69 -22.99
N GLY A 78 10.69 -16.46 -23.46
CA GLY A 78 10.15 -15.90 -24.70
C GLY A 78 8.77 -15.27 -24.56
N ARG A 79 8.21 -15.16 -23.35
CA ARG A 79 6.92 -14.47 -23.16
C ARG A 79 7.14 -12.97 -23.24
N VAL A 80 6.35 -12.34 -24.09
CA VAL A 80 6.40 -10.89 -24.27
C VAL A 80 5.33 -10.25 -23.40
N TRP A 81 5.75 -9.46 -22.43
CA TRP A 81 4.89 -8.52 -21.74
C TRP A 81 4.75 -7.25 -22.58
N ARG A 82 3.50 -6.85 -22.81
CA ARG A 82 3.13 -5.59 -23.45
C ARG A 82 2.01 -4.94 -22.64
N PRO A 83 1.97 -3.60 -22.59
CA PRO A 83 0.82 -2.93 -22.02
C PRO A 83 -0.36 -3.05 -23.00
N ASN A 84 -1.39 -3.83 -22.61
CA ASN A 84 -2.57 -4.28 -23.37
C ASN A 84 -2.32 -5.31 -24.48
#